data_AF-A0A3M1N8I8-F1
#
_entry.id   AF-A0A3M1N8I8-F1
#
_cell.length_a   1.000
_cell.length_b   1.000
_cell.length_c   1.000
_cell.angle_alpha   90.00
_cell.angle_beta   90.00
_cell.angle_gamma   90.00
#
_symmetry.space_group_name_H-M   'P 1'
#
loop_
_entity.id
_entity.type
_entity.pdbx_description
1 polymer ?
#
loop_
_entity_poly.entity_id
_entity_poly.type
_entity_poly.pdbx_seq_one_letter_code
_entity_poly.pdbx_strand_id
1 'polypeptide(L)'
;MLNLSQLEERLRQVQRSVIVLPRSSAWGLLTSFPRELANGEVPHYFEADPYMKLLAQAWLSTRLGQQIDYDQLRTLMEGWLRPVLTWLDELPPSVKPTEADIVALIARSLFEQGQESVAYAFLLLRARQHEAREAGATAPLVRRRTGQIVPWMENKIARALEKAFRATGHPTDPIPLLVDKISQRVFGLGKPVVELETIQDLVIEALLLEERWDVARAYALYRAHRAQERLEAVRHAPLQLTLLEVIEPNGTITFWDGQELRARLNYAIEGLDLNLSPTTIETALRKSLYSGITRENLQKTILLNAKALMEYDADFAQFAGRILLTYLYEETLGWDILRHGPDRLREFHRLGFRPYVERGVAIERLDPRLLAYDLDRLAAELDPTYDKAFTYLGIQTLYDRYLITDKTGPKPRRIEAPQFFWMRVAMGLHILESGDRESRVLALYDRYRRRLFCSSTPTLFNSGTTRPQLSSCYLYKVDDSIESIMLRGIAENAFLSKWAGGLGGSWTAVRGTGAYIKGTNGESQGVIPFLKMHNDQ
;
A
#
# COMPACT_ATOMS: atom_id res chain seq x y z
N MET A 1 16.84 19.80 -45.41
CA MET A 1 15.69 19.53 -44.52
C MET A 1 14.43 19.50 -45.38
N LEU A 2 13.46 18.65 -45.05
CA LEU A 2 12.11 18.74 -45.61
C LEU A 2 11.49 20.07 -45.15
N ASN A 3 10.78 20.78 -46.03
CA ASN A 3 9.96 21.90 -45.57
C ASN A 3 8.71 21.38 -44.84
N LEU A 4 8.02 22.23 -44.08
CA LEU A 4 6.91 21.81 -43.23
C LEU A 4 5.79 21.15 -44.02
N SER A 5 5.42 21.72 -45.17
CA SER A 5 4.37 21.17 -46.03
C SER A 5 4.70 19.75 -46.54
N GLN A 6 5.97 19.49 -46.87
CA GLN A 6 6.44 18.13 -47.21
C GLN A 6 6.42 17.19 -46.01
N LEU A 7 6.81 17.64 -44.81
CA LEU A 7 6.80 16.82 -43.61
C LEU A 7 5.36 16.50 -43.16
N GLU A 8 4.44 17.46 -43.24
CA GLU A 8 3.03 17.29 -42.89
C GLU A 8 2.32 16.32 -43.82
N GLU A 9 2.52 16.46 -45.14
CA GLU A 9 1.93 15.58 -46.13
C GLU A 9 2.47 14.15 -45.96
N ARG A 10 3.77 14.00 -45.70
CA ARG A 10 4.39 12.72 -45.40
C ARG A 10 3.88 12.09 -44.10
N LEU A 11 3.67 12.87 -43.04
CA LEU A 11 3.09 12.38 -41.79
C LEU A 11 1.64 11.91 -41.99
N ARG A 12 0.83 12.67 -42.75
CA ARG A 12 -0.53 12.24 -43.11
C ARG A 12 -0.50 10.97 -43.95
N GLN A 13 0.45 10.85 -44.87
CA GLN A 13 0.64 9.64 -45.67
C GLN A 13 1.06 8.45 -44.80
N VAL A 14 1.96 8.59 -43.82
CA VAL A 14 2.33 7.49 -42.89
C VAL A 14 1.18 7.11 -41.94
N GLN A 15 0.31 8.07 -41.58
CA GLN A 15 -0.87 7.79 -40.75
C GLN A 15 -2.03 7.17 -41.54
N ARG A 16 -2.23 7.56 -42.81
CA ARG A 16 -3.31 7.06 -43.70
C ARG A 16 -2.94 5.78 -44.43
N SER A 17 -1.70 5.70 -44.89
CA SER A 17 -1.12 4.44 -45.33
C SER A 17 -1.01 3.63 -44.06
N VAL A 18 -1.88 2.65 -43.90
CA VAL A 18 -1.50 1.45 -43.17
C VAL A 18 -0.32 0.87 -43.97
N ILE A 19 0.88 1.45 -43.83
CA ILE A 19 2.09 0.66 -43.99
C ILE A 19 1.92 -0.34 -42.88
N VAL A 20 1.37 -1.49 -43.28
CA VAL A 20 1.30 -2.71 -42.52
C VAL A 20 2.74 -3.01 -42.15
N LEU A 21 3.22 -2.43 -41.04
CA LEU A 21 4.32 -3.01 -40.30
C LEU A 21 3.80 -4.42 -39.97
N PRO A 22 4.40 -5.48 -40.54
CA PRO A 22 3.75 -6.77 -40.63
C PRO A 22 3.34 -7.25 -39.23
N ARG A 23 2.04 -7.47 -39.06
CA ARG A 23 1.49 -8.22 -37.92
C ARG A 23 1.98 -9.65 -38.07
N SER A 24 3.15 -9.97 -37.50
CA SER A 24 3.45 -11.27 -36.84
C SER A 24 4.95 -11.57 -36.67
N SER A 25 5.91 -10.85 -37.27
CA SER A 25 7.34 -11.15 -37.07
C SER A 25 8.22 -9.93 -36.76
N ALA A 26 8.10 -8.84 -37.51
CA ALA A 26 8.94 -7.64 -37.30
C ALA A 26 8.60 -6.85 -36.03
N TRP A 27 7.30 -6.77 -35.65
CA TRP A 27 6.89 -6.16 -34.38
C TRP A 27 7.31 -7.00 -33.17
N GLY A 28 7.28 -8.33 -33.25
CA GLY A 28 7.77 -9.20 -32.18
C GLY A 28 9.28 -9.06 -31.92
N LEU A 29 10.04 -8.70 -32.95
CA LEU A 29 11.47 -8.36 -32.86
C LEU A 29 11.73 -6.95 -32.30
N LEU A 30 10.77 -6.03 -32.40
CA LEU A 30 10.84 -4.66 -31.86
C LEU A 30 10.21 -4.51 -30.46
N THR A 31 9.38 -5.45 -30.00
CA THR A 31 8.77 -5.45 -28.65
C THR A 31 9.46 -6.41 -27.67
N SER A 32 10.32 -7.33 -28.14
CA SER A 32 11.27 -8.08 -27.29
C SER A 32 12.42 -7.23 -26.73
N PHE A 33 12.50 -5.99 -27.21
CA PHE A 33 13.52 -4.96 -27.05
C PHE A 33 13.86 -4.51 -25.61
N PRO A 34 12.97 -4.56 -24.59
CA PRO A 34 13.37 -4.13 -23.24
C PRO A 34 14.22 -5.17 -22.48
N ARG A 35 14.23 -6.46 -22.85
CA ARG A 35 14.90 -7.47 -22.01
C ARG A 35 16.41 -7.57 -22.19
N GLU A 36 16.95 -7.06 -23.29
CA GLU A 36 18.33 -7.38 -23.71
C GLU A 36 19.31 -6.20 -23.63
N LEU A 37 18.84 -4.95 -23.57
CA LEU A 37 19.69 -3.75 -23.74
C LEU A 37 20.25 -3.13 -22.45
N ALA A 38 19.88 -3.64 -21.28
CA ALA A 38 20.22 -3.03 -19.99
C ALA A 38 20.77 -4.03 -18.98
N ASN A 39 21.80 -4.83 -19.30
CA ASN A 39 22.46 -5.74 -18.33
C ASN A 39 21.52 -6.59 -17.44
N GLY A 40 20.26 -6.79 -17.83
CA GLY A 40 19.22 -7.49 -17.05
C GLY A 40 18.09 -6.66 -16.42
N GLU A 41 18.08 -5.32 -16.42
CA GLU A 41 17.03 -4.54 -15.73
C GLU A 41 16.59 -3.32 -16.55
N VAL A 42 15.55 -3.47 -17.40
CA VAL A 42 14.73 -2.31 -17.73
C VAL A 42 13.90 -1.97 -16.50
N PRO A 43 13.86 -0.71 -16.04
CA PRO A 43 13.06 -0.35 -14.88
C PRO A 43 11.63 -0.83 -15.06
N HIS A 44 11.10 -1.59 -14.10
CA HIS A 44 9.80 -2.29 -14.20
C HIS A 44 8.59 -1.39 -14.55
N TYR A 45 8.76 -0.07 -14.55
CA TYR A 45 7.75 0.93 -14.90
C TYR A 45 7.88 1.52 -16.32
N PHE A 46 8.89 1.14 -17.11
CA PHE A 46 9.10 1.66 -18.46
C PHE A 46 8.42 0.78 -19.52
N GLU A 47 7.26 1.22 -20.01
CA GLU A 47 6.62 0.62 -21.18
C GLU A 47 7.23 1.20 -22.47
N ALA A 48 8.08 0.44 -23.16
CA ALA A 48 8.80 0.91 -24.35
C ALA A 48 7.88 1.06 -25.59
N ASP A 49 6.84 0.24 -25.70
CA ASP A 49 6.03 0.07 -26.91
C ASP A 49 5.42 1.38 -27.47
N PRO A 50 4.83 2.29 -26.65
CA PRO A 50 4.27 3.54 -27.16
C PRO A 50 5.31 4.47 -27.79
N TYR A 51 6.51 4.54 -27.20
CA TYR A 51 7.59 5.41 -27.68
C TYR A 51 8.26 4.85 -28.93
N MET A 52 8.46 3.52 -28.97
CA MET A 52 9.00 2.83 -30.15
C MET A 52 8.10 3.04 -31.36
N LYS A 53 6.77 2.97 -31.17
CA LYS A 53 5.81 3.25 -32.24
C LYS A 53 5.93 4.68 -32.76
N LEU A 54 6.02 5.66 -31.87
CA LEU A 54 6.18 7.07 -32.24
C LEU A 54 7.50 7.33 -32.97
N LEU A 55 8.60 6.76 -32.49
CA LEU A 55 9.93 6.89 -33.11
C LEU A 55 9.98 6.25 -34.50
N ALA A 56 9.42 5.05 -34.66
CA ALA A 56 9.35 4.38 -35.95
C ALA A 56 8.52 5.19 -36.95
N GLN A 57 7.35 5.70 -36.54
CA GLN A 57 6.51 6.57 -37.38
C GLN A 57 7.23 7.88 -37.74
N ALA A 58 7.93 8.50 -36.78
CA ALA A 58 8.72 9.70 -37.01
C ALA A 58 9.80 9.46 -38.06
N TRP A 59 10.59 8.39 -37.91
CA TRP A 59 11.65 8.07 -38.86
C TRP A 59 11.12 7.76 -40.26
N LEU A 60 10.07 6.93 -40.36
CA LEU A 60 9.43 6.59 -41.64
C LEU A 60 8.92 7.85 -42.36
N SER A 61 8.35 8.80 -41.63
CA SER A 61 7.86 10.06 -42.21
C SER A 61 8.96 10.90 -42.86
N THR A 62 10.19 10.80 -42.38
CA THR A 62 11.33 11.52 -42.96
C THR A 62 11.87 10.88 -44.25
N ARG A 63 11.55 9.60 -44.49
CA ARG A 63 12.14 8.78 -45.57
C ARG A 63 11.13 8.11 -46.51
N LEU A 64 9.92 8.68 -46.67
CA LEU A 64 8.93 8.17 -47.62
C LEU A 64 9.53 7.89 -49.01
N GLY A 65 9.27 6.69 -49.53
CA GLY A 65 9.70 6.26 -50.87
C GLY A 65 11.05 5.54 -50.94
N GLN A 66 11.74 5.34 -49.81
CA GLN A 66 12.97 4.52 -49.75
C GLN A 66 12.66 3.08 -49.33
N GLN A 67 13.48 2.11 -49.76
CA GLN A 67 13.40 0.73 -49.28
C GLN A 67 13.76 0.70 -47.79
N ILE A 68 12.88 0.13 -46.96
CA ILE A 68 13.02 0.12 -45.51
C ILE A 68 13.72 -1.17 -45.08
N ASP A 69 14.92 -1.03 -44.50
CA ASP A 69 15.58 -2.08 -43.75
C ASP A 69 15.17 -1.96 -42.27
N TYR A 70 14.41 -2.94 -41.79
CA TYR A 70 13.89 -2.94 -40.42
C TYR A 70 14.95 -3.27 -39.36
N ASP A 71 15.99 -4.02 -39.71
CA ASP A 71 17.09 -4.34 -38.79
C ASP A 71 18.00 -3.13 -38.60
N GLN A 72 18.21 -2.36 -39.67
CA GLN A 72 18.90 -1.08 -39.60
C GLN A 72 18.10 -0.06 -38.77
N LEU A 73 16.77 0.01 -38.95
CA LEU A 73 15.90 0.89 -38.15
C LEU A 73 15.97 0.54 -36.66
N ARG A 74 15.95 -0.75 -36.33
CA ARG A 74 16.11 -1.22 -34.95
C ARG A 74 17.41 -0.72 -34.33
N THR A 75 18.53 -0.95 -35.00
CA THR A 75 19.86 -0.53 -34.53
C THR A 75 19.95 0.99 -34.30
N LEU A 76 19.32 1.77 -35.18
CA LEU A 76 19.27 3.23 -35.04
C LEU A 76 18.43 3.66 -33.83
N MET A 77 17.26 3.06 -33.62
CA MET A 77 16.42 3.35 -32.46
C MET A 77 17.10 2.96 -31.15
N GLU A 78 17.88 1.88 -31.12
CA GLU A 78 18.73 1.50 -29.98
C GLU A 78 19.75 2.60 -29.66
N GLY A 79 20.44 3.12 -30.69
CA GLY A 79 21.38 4.23 -30.53
C GLY A 79 20.72 5.48 -29.96
N TRP A 80 19.50 5.80 -30.40
CA TRP A 80 18.76 6.98 -29.91
C TRP A 80 18.27 6.83 -28.47
N LEU A 81 17.85 5.63 -28.07
CA LEU A 81 17.31 5.37 -26.74
C LEU A 81 18.37 5.06 -25.71
N ARG A 82 19.54 4.52 -26.09
CA ARG A 82 20.59 4.10 -25.16
C ARG A 82 21.00 5.19 -24.16
N PRO A 83 21.25 6.46 -24.55
CA PRO A 83 21.57 7.51 -23.58
C PRO A 83 20.44 7.78 -22.58
N VAL A 84 19.19 7.70 -23.04
CA VAL A 84 18.00 7.91 -22.20
C VAL A 84 17.84 6.76 -21.22
N LEU A 85 17.93 5.52 -21.69
CA LEU A 85 17.80 4.32 -20.87
C LEU A 85 18.92 4.21 -19.83
N THR A 86 20.16 4.48 -20.24
CA THR A 86 21.32 4.48 -19.31
C THR A 86 21.11 5.51 -18.20
N TRP A 87 20.66 6.72 -18.55
CA TRP A 87 20.39 7.75 -17.56
C TRP A 87 19.18 7.44 -16.67
N LEU A 88 18.15 6.78 -17.21
CA LEU A 88 16.99 6.33 -16.45
C LEU A 88 17.34 5.20 -15.47
N ASP A 89 18.28 4.33 -15.83
CA ASP A 89 18.79 3.25 -14.99
C ASP A 89 19.60 3.77 -13.79
N GLU A 90 20.30 4.90 -13.97
CA GLU A 90 20.98 5.61 -12.88
C GLU A 90 20.03 6.32 -11.90
N LEU A 91 18.72 6.39 -12.18
CA LEU A 91 17.76 7.03 -11.29
C LEU A 91 17.43 6.11 -10.10
N PRO A 92 17.27 6.66 -8.88
CA PRO A 92 16.80 5.87 -7.74
C PRO A 92 15.43 5.26 -8.04
N PRO A 93 15.13 4.02 -7.60
CA PRO A 93 13.84 3.35 -7.83
C PRO A 93 12.61 4.13 -7.32
N SER A 94 12.82 5.09 -6.42
CA SER A 94 11.79 5.99 -5.87
C SER A 94 11.37 7.11 -6.83
N VAL A 95 12.16 7.42 -7.85
CA VAL A 95 11.90 8.50 -8.81
C VAL A 95 11.31 7.88 -10.06
N LYS A 96 10.00 8.06 -10.26
CA LYS A 96 9.34 7.63 -11.49
C LYS A 96 9.20 8.82 -12.46
N PRO A 97 9.92 8.83 -13.60
CA PRO A 97 9.72 9.82 -14.63
C PRO A 97 8.30 9.73 -15.19
N THR A 98 7.71 10.88 -15.53
CA THR A 98 6.43 10.90 -16.24
C THR A 98 6.64 10.60 -17.72
N GLU A 99 5.56 10.21 -18.42
CA GLU A 99 5.58 10.03 -19.88
C GLU A 99 6.15 11.26 -20.61
N ALA A 100 5.82 12.47 -20.14
CA ALA A 100 6.31 13.71 -20.73
C ALA A 100 7.81 13.96 -20.46
N ASP A 101 8.33 13.52 -19.31
CA ASP A 101 9.77 13.60 -19.04
C ASP A 101 10.53 12.67 -20.00
N ILE A 102 10.02 11.45 -20.21
CA ILE A 102 10.59 10.47 -21.15
C ILE A 102 10.58 11.03 -22.58
N VAL A 103 9.44 11.56 -23.06
CA VAL A 103 9.33 12.19 -24.39
C VAL A 103 10.34 13.32 -24.56
N ALA A 104 10.50 14.17 -23.55
CA ALA A 104 11.46 15.28 -23.62
C ALA A 104 12.92 14.79 -23.69
N LEU A 105 13.27 13.75 -22.93
CA LEU A 105 14.61 13.14 -22.95
C LEU A 105 14.91 12.44 -24.28
N ILE A 106 13.93 11.74 -24.87
CA ILE A 106 14.05 11.14 -26.20
C ILE A 106 14.28 12.21 -27.26
N ALA A 107 13.49 13.29 -27.24
CA ALA A 107 13.65 14.40 -28.18
C ALA A 107 15.04 15.04 -28.07
N ARG A 108 15.54 15.25 -26.85
CA ARG A 108 16.89 15.73 -26.60
C ARG A 108 17.96 14.80 -27.18
N SER A 109 17.87 13.50 -26.91
CA SER A 109 18.80 12.51 -27.45
C SER A 109 18.86 12.54 -28.98
N LEU A 110 17.70 12.65 -29.65
CA LEU A 110 17.66 12.79 -31.10
C LEU A 110 18.36 14.07 -31.60
N PHE A 111 18.15 15.21 -30.93
CA PHE A 111 18.83 16.46 -31.28
C PHE A 111 20.34 16.41 -31.07
N GLU A 112 20.81 15.83 -29.96
CA GLU A 112 22.24 15.68 -29.65
C GLU A 112 22.95 14.74 -30.64
N GLN A 113 22.23 13.73 -31.15
CA GLN A 113 22.73 12.80 -32.17
C GLN A 113 22.53 13.31 -33.62
N GLY A 114 22.16 14.58 -33.80
CA GLY A 114 22.01 15.21 -35.12
C GLY A 114 20.80 14.76 -35.94
N GLN A 115 19.84 14.05 -35.33
CA GLN A 115 18.64 13.53 -35.99
C GLN A 115 17.47 14.54 -35.94
N GLU A 116 17.72 15.79 -36.36
CA GLU A 116 16.76 16.89 -36.17
C GLU A 116 15.42 16.63 -36.86
N SER A 117 15.42 16.13 -38.10
CA SER A 117 14.17 15.85 -38.84
C SER A 117 13.32 14.77 -38.15
N VAL A 118 13.95 13.79 -37.52
CA VAL A 118 13.25 12.73 -36.75
C VAL A 118 12.75 13.30 -35.43
N ALA A 119 13.53 14.14 -34.75
CA ALA A 119 13.13 14.81 -33.52
C ALA A 119 11.88 15.68 -33.70
N TYR A 120 11.83 16.49 -34.78
CA TYR A 120 10.67 17.31 -35.08
C TYR A 120 9.44 16.46 -35.44
N ALA A 121 9.61 15.41 -36.26
CA ALA A 121 8.52 14.50 -36.59
C ALA A 121 7.97 13.78 -35.34
N PHE A 122 8.85 13.37 -34.42
CA PHE A 122 8.50 12.72 -33.15
C PHE A 122 7.67 13.64 -32.25
N LEU A 123 8.12 14.89 -32.06
CA LEU A 123 7.41 15.89 -31.25
C LEU A 123 6.05 16.27 -31.87
N LEU A 124 5.98 16.40 -33.19
CA LEU A 124 4.73 16.71 -33.89
C LEU A 124 3.73 15.54 -33.82
N LEU A 125 4.20 14.29 -33.94
CA LEU A 125 3.35 13.10 -33.75
C LEU A 125 2.81 13.03 -32.32
N ARG A 126 3.63 13.35 -31.32
CA ARG A 126 3.19 13.42 -29.92
C ARG A 126 2.10 14.47 -29.73
N ALA A 127 2.30 15.69 -30.23
CA ALA A 127 1.30 16.76 -30.09
C ALA A 127 -0.04 16.39 -30.75
N ARG A 128 -0.01 15.70 -31.91
CA ARG A 128 -1.21 15.24 -32.62
C ARG A 128 -2.00 14.15 -31.91
N GLN A 129 -1.44 13.47 -30.91
CA GLN A 129 -2.22 12.53 -30.07
C GLN A 129 -3.28 13.26 -29.24
N HIS A 130 -3.16 14.59 -29.08
CA HIS A 130 -4.18 15.42 -28.44
C HIS A 130 -5.25 15.81 -29.48
N GLU A 131 -6.29 14.97 -29.59
CA GLU A 131 -7.43 15.21 -30.49
C GLU A 131 -8.24 16.44 -30.08
N ALA A 132 -8.58 17.28 -31.06
CA ALA A 132 -9.53 18.37 -30.87
C ALA A 132 -10.97 17.83 -31.02
N ARG A 133 -11.84 18.22 -30.08
CA ARG A 133 -13.29 18.05 -30.18
C ARG A 133 -13.84 19.46 -30.40
N GLU A 134 -14.57 19.67 -31.50
CA GLU A 134 -15.11 20.96 -32.00
C GLU A 134 -15.04 22.17 -31.04
N ALA A 135 -14.62 23.32 -31.59
CA ALA A 135 -14.36 24.59 -30.90
C ALA A 135 -15.15 24.83 -29.60
N GLY A 136 -14.61 24.34 -28.47
CA GLY A 136 -15.02 24.77 -27.15
C GLY A 136 -14.53 26.20 -26.93
N ALA A 137 -15.44 27.16 -26.72
CA ALA A 137 -15.10 28.57 -26.60
C ALA A 137 -14.57 28.99 -25.22
N THR A 138 -14.39 28.05 -24.28
CA THR A 138 -14.08 28.34 -22.87
C THR A 138 -12.66 27.94 -22.50
N ALA A 139 -11.97 28.83 -21.78
CA ALA A 139 -10.62 28.59 -21.29
C ALA A 139 -10.62 27.47 -20.23
N PRO A 140 -9.79 26.42 -20.38
CA PRO A 140 -9.74 25.32 -19.44
C PRO A 140 -8.98 25.68 -18.17
N LEU A 141 -9.19 24.93 -17.09
CA LEU A 141 -8.27 24.96 -15.97
C LEU A 141 -7.00 24.18 -16.31
N VAL A 142 -5.86 24.57 -15.74
CA VAL A 142 -4.57 23.92 -15.98
C VAL A 142 -4.16 23.14 -14.74
N ARG A 143 -3.97 21.82 -14.89
CA ARG A 143 -3.37 20.99 -13.84
C ARG A 143 -1.84 21.09 -13.93
N ARG A 144 -1.22 21.55 -12.85
CA ARG A 144 0.25 21.58 -12.71
C ARG A 144 0.76 20.21 -12.28
N ARG A 145 2.07 20.01 -12.47
CA ARG A 145 2.80 18.81 -12.03
C ARG A 145 2.69 18.52 -10.53
N THR A 146 2.39 19.52 -9.71
CA THR A 146 2.14 19.40 -8.26
C THR A 146 0.73 18.89 -7.91
N GLY A 147 -0.13 18.67 -8.90
CA GLY A 147 -1.56 18.39 -8.73
C GLY A 147 -2.44 19.63 -8.54
N GLN A 148 -1.84 20.82 -8.35
CA GLN A 148 -2.58 22.06 -8.20
C GLN A 148 -3.28 22.44 -9.51
N ILE A 149 -4.58 22.75 -9.42
CA ILE A 149 -5.37 23.26 -10.53
C ILE A 149 -5.37 24.78 -10.48
N VAL A 150 -4.98 25.43 -11.57
CA VAL A 150 -4.89 26.89 -11.69
C VAL A 150 -5.66 27.39 -12.91
N PRO A 151 -6.12 28.65 -12.93
CA PRO A 151 -6.76 29.21 -14.11
C PRO A 151 -5.78 29.31 -15.30
N TRP A 152 -6.33 29.24 -16.51
CA TRP A 152 -5.61 29.53 -17.75
C TRP A 152 -5.00 30.93 -17.71
N MET A 153 -3.75 31.05 -18.17
CA MET A 153 -2.99 32.30 -18.14
C MET A 153 -2.08 32.40 -19.37
N GLU A 154 -2.54 33.11 -20.40
CA GLU A 154 -1.81 33.29 -21.67
C GLU A 154 -0.45 33.95 -21.49
N ASN A 155 -0.33 34.88 -20.53
CA ASN A 155 0.92 35.56 -20.22
C ASN A 155 2.05 34.59 -19.79
N LYS A 156 1.73 33.41 -19.26
CA LYS A 156 2.73 32.38 -18.92
C LYS A 156 3.30 31.72 -20.17
N ILE A 157 2.48 31.53 -21.20
CA ILE A 157 2.89 31.00 -22.51
C ILE A 157 3.74 32.04 -23.23
N ALA A 158 3.28 33.29 -23.27
CA ALA A 158 4.03 34.41 -23.85
C ALA A 158 5.44 34.52 -23.25
N ARG A 159 5.57 34.50 -21.91
CA ARG A 159 6.87 34.53 -21.24
C ARG A 159 7.76 33.32 -21.54
N ALA A 160 7.18 32.14 -21.76
CA ALA A 160 7.94 30.95 -22.12
C ALA A 160 8.48 31.05 -23.57
N LEU A 161 7.64 31.55 -24.49
CA LEU A 161 8.03 31.84 -25.87
C LEU A 161 9.08 32.95 -25.93
N GLU A 162 8.93 34.04 -25.19
CA GLU A 162 9.91 35.14 -25.13
C GLU A 162 11.31 34.64 -24.76
N LYS A 163 11.40 33.72 -23.80
CA LYS A 163 12.67 33.11 -23.41
C LYS A 163 13.30 32.30 -24.55
N ALA A 164 12.49 31.51 -25.26
CA ALA A 164 12.98 30.72 -26.39
C ALA A 164 13.42 31.62 -27.56
N PHE A 165 12.60 32.60 -27.96
CA PHE A 165 12.91 33.54 -29.03
C PHE A 165 14.18 34.35 -28.74
N ARG A 166 14.33 34.87 -27.52
CA ARG A 166 15.54 35.60 -27.10
C ARG A 166 16.77 34.71 -27.08
N ALA A 167 16.65 33.47 -26.62
CA ALA A 167 17.78 32.53 -26.58
C ALA A 167 18.31 32.21 -27.98
N THR A 168 17.46 32.27 -29.00
CA THR A 168 17.83 32.03 -30.41
C THR A 168 18.10 33.32 -31.22
N GLY A 169 17.97 34.51 -30.61
CA GLY A 169 18.20 35.78 -31.30
C GLY A 169 17.08 36.23 -32.26
N HIS A 170 15.88 35.68 -32.14
CA HIS A 170 14.72 36.02 -32.99
C HIS A 170 13.89 37.17 -32.42
N PRO A 171 13.25 38.00 -33.28
CA PRO A 171 12.35 39.05 -32.84
C PRO A 171 11.11 38.48 -32.16
N THR A 172 10.66 39.14 -31.08
CA THR A 172 9.52 38.70 -30.26
C THR A 172 8.14 39.11 -30.81
N ASP A 173 8.09 39.85 -31.91
CA ASP A 173 6.86 40.36 -32.53
C ASP A 173 5.82 39.28 -32.89
N PRO A 174 6.19 38.04 -33.28
CA PRO A 174 5.22 36.99 -33.59
C PRO A 174 4.54 36.35 -32.37
N ILE A 175 5.02 36.63 -31.14
CA ILE A 175 4.57 35.93 -29.93
C ILE A 175 3.07 36.09 -29.65
N PRO A 176 2.46 37.29 -29.76
CA PRO A 176 1.02 37.44 -29.53
C PRO A 176 0.16 36.57 -30.46
N LEU A 177 0.53 36.49 -31.74
CA LEU A 177 -0.16 35.65 -32.73
C LEU A 177 0.02 34.16 -32.44
N LEU A 178 1.22 33.74 -32.03
CA LEU A 178 1.49 32.36 -31.61
C LEU A 178 0.68 31.97 -30.37
N VAL A 179 0.60 32.87 -29.38
CA VAL A 179 -0.19 32.64 -28.16
C VAL A 179 -1.66 32.47 -28.49
N ASP A 180 -2.23 33.30 -29.37
CA ASP A 180 -3.63 33.16 -29.82
C ASP A 180 -3.88 31.81 -30.52
N LYS A 181 -2.99 31.40 -31.45
CA LYS A 181 -3.07 30.10 -32.11
C LYS A 181 -3.00 28.93 -31.11
N ILE A 182 -2.10 29.01 -30.11
CA ILE A 182 -1.98 28.00 -29.05
C ILE A 182 -3.23 27.99 -28.18
N SER A 183 -3.76 29.15 -27.78
CA SER A 183 -5.00 29.27 -27.01
C SER A 183 -6.16 28.61 -27.74
N GLN A 184 -6.38 28.94 -29.01
CA GLN A 184 -7.42 28.32 -29.84
C GLN A 184 -7.26 26.80 -29.94
N ARG A 185 -6.02 26.33 -30.12
CA ARG A 185 -5.71 24.90 -30.18
C ARG A 185 -6.01 24.19 -28.85
N VAL A 186 -5.67 24.81 -27.72
CA VAL A 186 -5.94 24.28 -26.38
C VAL A 186 -7.44 24.27 -26.07
N PHE A 187 -8.15 25.34 -26.41
CA PHE A 187 -9.60 25.45 -26.16
C PHE A 187 -10.37 24.45 -27.03
N GLY A 188 -9.89 24.21 -28.26
CA GLY A 188 -10.38 23.17 -29.16
C GLY A 188 -10.18 21.74 -28.67
N LEU A 189 -9.49 21.48 -27.56
CA LEU A 189 -9.49 20.15 -26.92
C LEU A 189 -10.82 19.81 -26.26
N GLY A 190 -11.64 20.82 -25.91
CA GLY A 190 -12.94 20.64 -25.26
C GLY A 190 -12.87 20.00 -23.86
N LYS A 191 -11.70 20.04 -23.20
CA LYS A 191 -11.48 19.46 -21.88
C LYS A 191 -11.62 20.54 -20.79
N PRO A 192 -12.35 20.30 -19.69
CA PRO A 192 -12.48 21.29 -18.61
C PRO A 192 -11.16 21.51 -17.85
N VAL A 193 -10.29 20.51 -17.81
CA VAL A 193 -8.95 20.57 -17.22
C VAL A 193 -7.94 19.99 -18.21
N VAL A 194 -6.84 20.72 -18.45
CA VAL A 194 -5.74 20.31 -19.34
C VAL A 194 -4.45 20.20 -18.55
N GLU A 195 -3.65 19.16 -18.81
CA GLU A 195 -2.35 18.97 -18.18
C GLU A 195 -1.33 19.97 -18.74
N LEU A 196 -0.42 20.47 -17.89
CA LEU A 196 0.63 21.40 -18.31
C LEU A 196 1.48 20.86 -19.47
N GLU A 197 1.74 19.56 -19.50
CA GLU A 197 2.55 18.92 -20.56
C GLU A 197 1.86 18.95 -21.91
N THR A 198 0.54 18.80 -21.94
CA THR A 198 -0.25 18.94 -23.17
C THR A 198 -0.08 20.34 -23.76
N ILE A 199 -0.09 21.38 -22.93
CA ILE A 199 0.10 22.77 -23.39
C ILE A 199 1.51 22.93 -23.99
N GLN A 200 2.53 22.33 -23.36
CA GLN A 200 3.92 22.37 -23.86
C GLN A 200 4.07 21.63 -25.20
N ASP A 201 3.40 20.48 -25.38
CA ASP A 201 3.38 19.75 -26.65
C ASP A 201 2.77 20.63 -27.77
N LEU A 202 1.66 21.33 -27.46
CA LEU A 202 0.99 22.23 -28.42
C LEU A 202 1.80 23.51 -28.73
N VAL A 203 2.60 24.01 -27.78
CA VAL A 203 3.53 25.11 -28.04
C VAL A 203 4.58 24.69 -29.08
N ILE A 204 5.13 23.47 -28.93
CA ILE A 204 6.10 22.93 -29.89
C ILE A 204 5.43 22.72 -31.26
N GLU A 205 4.23 22.14 -31.31
CA GLU A 205 3.45 22.02 -32.55
C GLU A 205 3.30 23.38 -33.25
N ALA A 206 2.85 24.42 -32.54
CA ALA A 206 2.67 25.76 -33.11
C ALA A 206 3.98 26.35 -33.66
N LEU A 207 5.10 26.19 -32.97
CA LEU A 207 6.40 26.66 -33.44
C LEU A 207 6.85 25.94 -34.71
N LEU A 208 6.64 24.62 -34.78
CA LEU A 208 6.94 23.83 -35.97
C LEU A 208 6.03 24.22 -37.13
N LEU A 209 4.74 24.47 -36.88
CA LEU A 209 3.76 24.87 -37.89
C LEU A 209 4.04 26.26 -38.50
N GLU A 210 4.70 27.14 -37.76
CA GLU A 210 5.15 28.45 -38.28
C GLU A 210 6.60 28.41 -38.83
N GLU A 211 7.12 27.21 -39.08
CA GLU A 211 8.48 26.97 -39.60
C GLU A 211 9.60 27.60 -38.74
N ARG A 212 9.36 27.77 -37.44
CA ARG A 212 10.32 28.30 -36.46
C ARG A 212 11.11 27.16 -35.80
N TRP A 213 11.84 26.41 -36.64
CA TRP A 213 12.52 25.16 -36.26
C TRP A 213 13.55 25.32 -35.15
N ASP A 214 14.38 26.36 -35.23
CA ASP A 214 15.42 26.67 -34.26
C ASP A 214 14.85 27.11 -32.90
N VAL A 215 13.78 27.92 -32.90
CA VAL A 215 13.04 28.27 -31.67
C VAL A 215 12.39 27.02 -31.07
N ALA A 216 11.78 26.15 -31.89
CA ALA A 216 11.18 24.90 -31.44
C ALA A 216 12.22 23.97 -30.80
N ARG A 217 13.41 23.84 -31.42
CA ARG A 217 14.53 23.08 -30.87
C ARG A 217 15.01 23.65 -29.53
N ALA A 218 15.24 24.97 -29.46
CA ALA A 218 15.66 25.62 -28.22
C ALA A 218 14.64 25.43 -27.10
N TYR A 219 13.34 25.55 -27.41
CA TYR A 219 12.26 25.29 -26.46
C TYR A 219 12.23 23.82 -25.99
N ALA A 220 12.34 22.86 -26.92
CA ALA A 220 12.33 21.43 -26.61
C ALA A 220 13.54 21.01 -25.76
N LEU A 221 14.73 21.49 -26.09
CA LEU A 221 15.95 21.25 -25.31
C LEU A 221 15.86 21.86 -23.91
N TYR A 222 15.34 23.09 -23.78
CA TYR A 222 15.12 23.71 -22.48
C TYR A 222 14.11 22.92 -21.63
N ARG A 223 13.02 22.43 -22.25
CA ARG A 223 12.05 21.54 -21.58
C ARG A 223 12.70 20.26 -21.07
N ALA A 224 13.53 19.62 -21.88
CA ALA A 224 14.26 18.41 -21.52
C ALA A 224 15.28 18.66 -20.40
N HIS A 225 16.04 19.76 -20.47
CA HIS A 225 16.96 20.17 -19.41
C HIS A 225 16.22 20.39 -18.08
N ARG A 226 15.09 21.09 -18.11
CA ARG A 226 14.24 21.25 -16.92
C ARG A 226 13.63 19.94 -16.42
N ALA A 227 13.38 18.97 -17.29
CA ALA A 227 12.92 17.63 -16.88
C ALA A 227 14.01 16.88 -16.13
N GLN A 228 15.23 16.90 -16.68
CA GLN A 228 16.41 16.34 -16.04
C GLN A 228 16.70 17.01 -14.68
N GLU A 229 16.77 18.34 -14.61
CA GLU A 229 16.98 19.06 -13.34
C GLU A 229 15.94 18.71 -12.27
N ARG A 230 14.68 18.46 -12.64
CA ARG A 230 13.64 18.06 -11.68
C ARG A 230 13.89 16.66 -11.14
N LEU A 231 14.21 15.72 -12.03
CA LEU A 231 14.49 14.34 -11.65
C LEU A 231 15.78 14.25 -10.83
N GLU A 232 16.79 15.08 -11.14
CA GLU A 232 18.03 15.23 -10.37
C GLU A 232 17.82 15.98 -9.04
N ALA A 233 16.93 16.97 -8.98
CA ALA A 233 16.57 17.61 -7.72
C ALA A 233 15.91 16.62 -6.75
N VAL A 234 15.19 15.61 -7.25
CA VAL A 234 14.72 14.49 -6.42
C VAL A 234 15.87 13.52 -6.06
N ARG A 235 16.85 13.32 -6.97
CA ARG A 235 18.08 12.52 -6.73
C ARG A 235 18.96 13.10 -5.61
N HIS A 236 18.97 14.42 -5.44
CA HIS A 236 19.83 15.13 -4.47
C HIS A 236 19.04 15.85 -3.38
N ALA A 237 17.72 15.73 -3.36
CA ALA A 237 16.96 16.08 -2.17
C ALA A 237 17.39 15.10 -1.07
N PRO A 238 18.04 15.54 0.03
CA PRO A 238 17.93 14.76 1.26
C PRO A 238 16.43 14.54 1.46
N LEU A 239 16.01 13.34 1.89
CA LEU A 239 14.65 13.09 2.37
C LEU A 239 14.25 14.29 3.22
N GLN A 240 13.55 15.25 2.61
CA GLN A 240 13.36 16.53 3.25
C GLN A 240 12.38 16.16 4.36
N LEU A 241 12.87 16.26 5.59
CA LEU A 241 12.11 16.06 6.81
C LEU A 241 11.04 17.15 6.83
N THR A 242 10.01 16.99 6.02
CA THR A 242 8.82 17.81 6.08
C THR A 242 8.20 17.43 7.40
N LEU A 243 8.49 18.23 8.43
CA LEU A 243 7.86 18.11 9.73
C LEU A 243 6.36 18.13 9.50
N LEU A 244 5.69 17.03 9.84
CA LEU A 244 4.24 16.97 9.79
C LEU A 244 3.68 17.49 11.11
N GLU A 245 2.71 18.39 11.05
CA GLU A 245 1.97 18.76 12.25
C GLU A 245 1.09 17.58 12.66
N VAL A 246 1.22 17.12 13.90
CA VAL A 246 0.43 16.03 14.49
C VAL A 246 -0.37 16.58 15.66
N ILE A 247 -1.67 16.32 15.65
CA ILE A 247 -2.57 16.71 16.73
C ILE A 247 -2.57 15.60 17.79
N GLU A 248 -2.05 15.92 18.96
CA GLU A 248 -1.99 15.02 20.11
C GLU A 248 -3.37 14.86 20.78
N PRO A 249 -3.58 13.81 21.60
CA PRO A 249 -4.86 13.58 22.28
C PRO A 249 -5.33 14.73 23.18
N ASN A 250 -4.41 15.57 23.67
CA ASN A 250 -4.70 16.76 24.48
C ASN A 250 -5.01 18.01 23.64
N GLY A 251 -5.02 17.90 22.30
CA GLY A 251 -5.24 19.00 21.36
C GLY A 251 -3.99 19.83 21.04
N THR A 252 -2.83 19.52 21.63
CA THR A 252 -1.57 20.19 21.30
C THR A 252 -1.05 19.73 19.93
N ILE A 253 -0.38 20.64 19.22
CA ILE A 253 0.25 20.35 17.93
C ILE A 253 1.73 20.07 18.16
N THR A 254 2.20 18.89 17.77
CA THR A 254 3.63 18.52 17.77
C THR A 254 4.13 18.37 16.34
N PHE A 255 5.42 18.56 16.13
CA PHE A 255 6.05 18.39 14.83
C PHE A 255 6.68 17.02 14.73
N TRP A 256 6.25 16.24 13.76
CA TRP A 256 6.69 14.87 13.55
C TRP A 256 7.71 14.79 12.41
N ASP A 257 8.91 14.33 12.74
CA ASP A 257 10.04 14.13 11.82
C ASP A 257 10.17 12.66 11.33
N GLY A 258 9.35 11.78 11.90
CA GLY A 258 9.35 10.34 11.66
C GLY A 258 10.60 9.60 12.11
N GLN A 259 11.36 10.13 13.06
CA GLN A 259 12.38 9.35 13.78
C GLN A 259 11.77 8.09 14.40
N GLU A 260 10.58 8.19 15.00
CA GLU A 260 9.90 7.02 15.58
C GLU A 260 9.59 5.96 14.52
N LEU A 261 9.20 6.38 13.31
CA LEU A 261 8.89 5.46 12.22
C LEU A 261 10.13 4.71 11.75
N ARG A 262 11.28 5.40 11.65
CA ARG A 262 12.56 4.78 11.31
C ARG A 262 13.00 3.78 12.38
N ALA A 263 12.82 4.12 13.65
CA ALA A 263 13.12 3.19 14.74
C ALA A 263 12.24 1.94 14.67
N ARG A 264 10.94 2.09 14.39
CA ARG A 264 9.99 0.96 14.19
C ARG A 264 10.36 0.13 12.97
N LEU A 265 10.75 0.79 11.88
CA LEU A 265 11.18 0.13 10.65
C LEU A 265 12.43 -0.72 10.91
N ASN A 266 13.45 -0.17 11.58
CA ASN A 266 14.66 -0.92 11.93
C ASN A 266 14.35 -2.12 12.82
N TYR A 267 13.48 -1.94 13.82
CA TYR A 267 13.02 -3.04 14.68
C TYR A 267 12.28 -4.14 13.88
N ALA A 268 11.46 -3.75 12.90
CA ALA A 268 10.63 -4.68 12.15
C ALA A 268 11.42 -5.47 11.09
N ILE A 269 12.41 -4.86 10.43
CA ILE A 269 13.22 -5.49 9.38
C ILE A 269 14.25 -6.49 9.95
N GLU A 270 14.65 -6.33 11.22
CA GLU A 270 15.71 -7.15 11.85
C GLU A 270 15.54 -8.67 11.62
N GLY A 271 16.44 -9.28 10.86
CA GLY A 271 16.42 -10.72 10.58
C GLY A 271 15.35 -11.19 9.58
N LEU A 272 14.74 -10.28 8.81
CA LEU A 272 13.88 -10.61 7.66
C LEU A 272 14.66 -10.39 6.34
N ASP A 273 14.35 -11.18 5.32
CA ASP A 273 14.88 -11.02 3.97
C ASP A 273 13.81 -10.36 3.08
N LEU A 274 13.77 -9.03 3.09
CA LEU A 274 12.74 -8.28 2.37
C LEU A 274 13.20 -7.89 0.97
N ASN A 275 12.33 -8.09 -0.02
CA ASN A 275 12.61 -7.74 -1.42
C ASN A 275 12.57 -6.23 -1.74
N LEU A 276 12.31 -5.36 -0.75
CA LEU A 276 12.32 -3.90 -0.90
C LEU A 276 13.39 -3.25 -0.02
N SER A 277 14.02 -2.19 -0.53
CA SER A 277 14.97 -1.40 0.25
C SER A 277 14.31 -0.74 1.48
N PRO A 278 15.04 -0.55 2.61
CA PRO A 278 14.53 0.17 3.78
C PRO A 278 13.96 1.56 3.45
N THR A 279 14.56 2.27 2.50
CA THR A 279 14.09 3.58 2.03
C THR A 279 12.76 3.50 1.26
N THR A 280 12.58 2.46 0.45
CA THR A 280 11.31 2.19 -0.25
C THR A 280 10.21 1.88 0.75
N ILE A 281 10.51 1.04 1.74
CA ILE A 281 9.58 0.69 2.82
C ILE A 281 9.19 1.94 3.62
N GLU A 282 10.16 2.79 4.02
CA GLU A 282 9.86 4.03 4.75
C GLU A 282 8.92 4.94 3.95
N THR A 283 9.16 5.07 2.65
CA THR A 283 8.33 5.90 1.77
C THR A 283 6.92 5.33 1.63
N ALA A 284 6.79 3.99 1.52
CA ALA A 284 5.50 3.32 1.50
C ALA A 284 4.73 3.50 2.83
N LEU A 285 5.42 3.41 3.98
CA LEU A 285 4.81 3.65 5.29
C LEU A 285 4.33 5.10 5.48
N ARG A 286 5.02 6.06 4.87
CA ARG A 286 4.65 7.50 4.90
C ARG A 286 3.56 7.88 3.89
N LYS A 287 3.13 6.95 3.03
CA LYS A 287 2.11 7.22 2.01
C LYS A 287 0.82 7.70 2.66
N SER A 288 0.19 8.72 2.06
CA SER A 288 -1.07 9.30 2.56
C SER A 288 -1.01 9.97 3.93
N LEU A 289 0.19 10.22 4.49
CA LEU A 289 0.35 11.11 5.64
C LEU A 289 0.23 12.58 5.20
N TYR A 290 -0.42 13.40 6.03
CA TYR A 290 -0.68 14.81 5.76
C TYR A 290 -0.53 15.66 7.03
N SER A 291 -0.29 16.97 6.88
CA SER A 291 -0.17 17.90 8.03
C SER A 291 -1.52 18.11 8.71
N GLY A 292 -1.53 18.16 10.04
CA GLY A 292 -2.74 18.24 10.86
C GLY A 292 -3.40 16.88 11.11
N ILE A 293 -2.70 15.76 10.86
CA ILE A 293 -3.19 14.42 11.17
C ILE A 293 -3.22 14.20 12.69
N THR A 294 -4.22 13.47 13.20
CA THR A 294 -4.24 13.11 14.63
C THR A 294 -3.24 11.99 14.93
N ARG A 295 -2.71 11.93 16.16
CA ARG A 295 -1.80 10.86 16.62
C ARG A 295 -2.38 9.46 16.37
N GLU A 296 -3.68 9.29 16.59
CA GLU A 296 -4.41 8.05 16.34
C GLU A 296 -4.46 7.70 14.84
N ASN A 297 -4.77 8.67 13.98
CA ASN A 297 -4.83 8.45 12.53
C ASN A 297 -3.44 8.23 11.93
N LEU A 298 -2.39 8.86 12.47
CA LEU A 298 -1.01 8.60 12.09
C LEU A 298 -0.66 7.12 12.30
N GLN A 299 -0.90 6.59 13.51
CA GLN A 299 -0.68 5.19 13.84
C GLN A 299 -1.49 4.26 12.93
N LYS A 300 -2.79 4.53 12.76
CA LYS A 300 -3.68 3.73 11.89
C LYS A 300 -3.21 3.71 10.43
N THR A 301 -2.75 4.85 9.92
CA THR A 301 -2.28 4.99 8.53
C THR A 301 -0.97 4.22 8.32
N ILE A 302 -0.01 4.35 9.25
CA ILE A 302 1.24 3.57 9.22
C ILE A 302 0.94 2.07 9.24
N LEU A 303 0.03 1.61 10.11
CA LEU A 303 -0.37 0.20 10.17
C LEU A 303 -1.08 -0.26 8.90
N LEU A 304 -1.94 0.55 8.31
CA LEU A 304 -2.61 0.23 7.05
C LEU A 304 -1.61 0.12 5.89
N ASN A 305 -0.65 1.04 5.81
CA ASN A 305 0.41 1.01 4.81
C ASN A 305 1.33 -0.20 5.01
N ALA A 306 1.66 -0.58 6.25
CA ALA A 306 2.43 -1.77 6.54
C ALA A 306 1.71 -3.04 6.08
N LYS A 307 0.38 -3.13 6.25
CA LYS A 307 -0.43 -4.25 5.72
C LYS A 307 -0.41 -4.32 4.21
N ALA A 308 -0.49 -3.18 3.52
CA ALA A 308 -0.45 -3.14 2.06
C ALA A 308 0.86 -3.71 1.50
N LEU A 309 1.96 -3.66 2.26
CA LEU A 309 3.23 -4.27 1.86
C LEU A 309 3.20 -5.80 1.85
N MET A 310 2.23 -6.44 2.52
CA MET A 310 2.07 -7.90 2.53
C MET A 310 1.76 -8.49 1.14
N GLU A 311 1.35 -7.67 0.18
CA GLU A 311 1.12 -8.10 -1.21
C GLU A 311 2.43 -8.35 -1.99
N TYR A 312 3.56 -7.80 -1.54
CA TYR A 312 4.84 -7.90 -2.24
C TYR A 312 5.62 -9.17 -1.90
N ASP A 313 5.57 -9.61 -0.64
CA ASP A 313 6.29 -10.79 -0.15
C ASP A 313 5.66 -11.33 1.15
N ALA A 314 5.83 -12.63 1.41
CA ALA A 314 5.32 -13.28 2.61
C ALA A 314 5.97 -12.75 3.92
N ASP A 315 7.24 -12.37 3.89
CA ASP A 315 7.95 -11.82 5.06
C ASP A 315 7.39 -10.47 5.49
N PHE A 316 6.72 -9.74 4.59
CA PHE A 316 6.00 -8.53 4.96
C PHE A 316 4.84 -8.80 5.94
N ALA A 317 4.32 -10.03 6.00
CA ALA A 317 3.33 -10.41 7.02
C ALA A 317 3.94 -10.36 8.43
N GLN A 318 5.19 -10.81 8.60
CA GLN A 318 5.91 -10.68 9.87
C GLN A 318 6.31 -9.23 10.14
N PHE A 319 6.83 -8.53 9.12
CA PHE A 319 7.16 -7.11 9.21
C PHE A 319 5.98 -6.27 9.74
N ALA A 320 4.80 -6.41 9.13
CA ALA A 320 3.60 -5.70 9.54
C ALA A 320 3.16 -6.08 10.96
N GLY A 321 3.31 -7.36 11.34
CA GLY A 321 3.10 -7.83 12.71
C GLY A 321 4.04 -7.17 13.72
N ARG A 322 5.32 -7.02 13.37
CA ARG A 322 6.33 -6.35 14.20
C ARG A 322 6.07 -4.86 14.35
N ILE A 323 5.60 -4.17 13.30
CA ILE A 323 5.15 -2.78 13.42
C ILE A 323 3.98 -2.68 14.41
N LEU A 324 2.97 -3.56 14.31
CA LEU A 324 1.85 -3.60 15.25
C LEU A 324 2.31 -3.86 16.70
N LEU A 325 3.26 -4.78 16.89
CA LEU A 325 3.84 -5.06 18.21
C LEU A 325 4.45 -3.84 18.88
N THR A 326 5.14 -2.97 18.12
CA THR A 326 5.74 -1.76 18.72
C THR A 326 4.69 -0.85 19.37
N TYR A 327 3.55 -0.66 18.71
CA TYR A 327 2.44 0.12 19.27
C TYR A 327 1.73 -0.61 20.41
N LEU A 328 1.62 -1.93 20.32
CA LEU A 328 1.04 -2.76 21.38
C LEU A 328 1.85 -2.64 22.68
N TYR A 329 3.18 -2.67 22.58
CA TYR A 329 4.06 -2.52 23.75
C TYR A 329 4.00 -1.11 24.35
N GLU A 330 3.83 -0.08 23.52
CA GLU A 330 3.58 1.28 24.00
C GLU A 330 2.29 1.37 24.81
N GLU A 331 1.19 0.79 24.31
CA GLU A 331 -0.09 0.81 25.01
C GLU A 331 -0.04 0.02 26.34
N THR A 332 0.53 -1.18 26.29
CA THR A 332 0.45 -2.18 27.38
C THR A 332 1.54 -2.00 28.43
N LEU A 333 2.78 -1.70 28.03
CA LEU A 333 3.95 -1.63 28.92
C LEU A 333 4.42 -0.20 29.21
N GLY A 334 3.96 0.79 28.43
CA GLY A 334 4.53 2.14 28.47
C GLY A 334 5.98 2.20 27.98
N TRP A 335 6.42 1.18 27.24
CA TRP A 335 7.71 1.18 26.54
C TRP A 335 7.64 2.15 25.36
N ASP A 336 8.72 2.88 25.05
CA ASP A 336 8.77 3.84 23.95
C ASP A 336 10.01 3.53 23.10
N ILE A 337 9.80 3.34 21.80
CA ILE A 337 10.87 2.84 20.91
C ILE A 337 12.04 3.82 20.77
N LEU A 338 11.81 5.13 20.87
CA LEU A 338 12.85 6.14 20.77
C LEU A 338 13.57 6.37 22.09
N ARG A 339 12.82 6.48 23.18
CA ARG A 339 13.38 6.81 24.51
C ARG A 339 14.06 5.62 25.17
N HIS A 340 13.53 4.41 24.96
CA HIS A 340 14.00 3.22 25.66
C HIS A 340 14.80 2.28 24.78
N GLY A 341 14.52 2.26 23.47
CA GLY A 341 15.16 1.36 22.52
C GLY A 341 14.73 -0.12 22.70
N PRO A 342 15.04 -0.98 21.70
CA PRO A 342 14.63 -2.38 21.72
C PRO A 342 15.30 -3.22 22.82
N ASP A 343 16.53 -2.89 23.22
CA ASP A 343 17.29 -3.66 24.20
C ASP A 343 16.63 -3.68 25.59
N ARG A 344 15.92 -2.60 25.93
CA ARG A 344 15.19 -2.51 27.20
C ARG A 344 13.80 -3.15 27.16
N LEU A 345 13.33 -3.63 26.01
CA LEU A 345 11.98 -4.20 25.89
C LEU A 345 11.78 -5.40 26.85
N ARG A 346 12.80 -6.25 27.01
CA ARG A 346 12.75 -7.37 27.96
C ARG A 346 12.64 -6.91 29.41
N GLU A 347 13.32 -5.83 29.77
CA GLU A 347 13.23 -5.22 31.10
C GLU A 347 11.80 -4.71 31.38
N PHE A 348 11.19 -4.03 30.41
CA PHE A 348 9.80 -3.55 30.53
C PHE A 348 8.79 -4.70 30.69
N HIS A 349 9.00 -5.83 30.01
CA HIS A 349 8.18 -7.03 30.22
C HIS A 349 8.35 -7.55 31.65
N ARG A 350 9.59 -7.69 32.13
CA ARG A 350 9.87 -8.19 33.49
C ARG A 350 9.25 -7.30 34.57
N LEU A 351 9.45 -5.99 34.47
CA LEU A 351 8.93 -5.01 35.44
C LEU A 351 7.40 -4.86 35.35
N GLY A 352 6.83 -4.98 34.15
CA GLY A 352 5.40 -4.81 33.93
C GLY A 352 4.54 -6.00 34.35
N PHE A 353 5.12 -7.20 34.50
CA PHE A 353 4.35 -8.43 34.71
C PHE A 353 3.60 -8.46 36.04
N ARG A 354 4.27 -8.16 37.16
CA ARG A 354 3.63 -8.11 38.48
C ARG A 354 2.50 -7.06 38.55
N PRO A 355 2.71 -5.79 38.15
CA PRO A 355 1.64 -4.79 38.07
C PRO A 355 0.46 -5.23 37.21
N TYR A 356 0.72 -5.94 36.10
CA TYR A 356 -0.33 -6.49 35.24
C TYR A 356 -1.19 -7.53 36.00
N VAL A 357 -0.58 -8.49 36.71
CA VAL A 357 -1.32 -9.51 37.47
C VAL A 357 -2.12 -8.86 38.59
N GLU A 358 -1.50 -7.96 39.35
CA GLU A 358 -2.15 -7.22 40.45
C GLU A 358 -3.34 -6.39 39.94
N ARG A 359 -3.17 -5.64 38.85
CA ARG A 359 -4.25 -4.87 38.23
C ARG A 359 -5.36 -5.79 37.75
N GLY A 360 -5.01 -6.89 37.08
CA GLY A 360 -5.97 -7.87 36.56
C GLY A 360 -6.82 -8.51 37.66
N VAL A 361 -6.23 -8.80 38.83
CA VAL A 361 -6.95 -9.27 40.02
C VAL A 361 -7.83 -8.15 40.61
N ALA A 362 -7.30 -6.93 40.72
CA ALA A 362 -8.03 -5.79 41.27
C ALA A 362 -9.31 -5.42 40.48
N ILE A 363 -9.32 -5.66 39.17
CA ILE A 363 -10.50 -5.47 38.31
C ILE A 363 -11.34 -6.75 38.15
N GLU A 364 -11.10 -7.78 38.98
CA GLU A 364 -11.80 -9.08 38.99
C GLU A 364 -11.73 -9.84 37.65
N ARG A 365 -10.73 -9.53 36.82
CA ARG A 365 -10.53 -10.20 35.54
C ARG A 365 -9.64 -11.41 35.66
N LEU A 366 -8.65 -11.37 36.55
CA LEU A 366 -7.75 -12.48 36.86
C LEU A 366 -8.08 -13.13 38.21
N ASP A 367 -7.82 -14.43 38.30
CA ASP A 367 -8.02 -15.18 39.54
C ASP A 367 -6.99 -14.73 40.62
N PRO A 368 -7.42 -14.37 41.84
CA PRO A 368 -6.51 -13.94 42.91
C PRO A 368 -5.42 -14.96 43.26
N ARG A 369 -5.67 -16.26 43.04
CA ARG A 369 -4.67 -17.32 43.29
C ARG A 369 -3.44 -17.20 42.39
N LEU A 370 -3.50 -16.44 41.28
CA LEU A 370 -2.33 -16.15 40.45
C LEU A 370 -1.26 -15.35 41.21
N LEU A 371 -1.63 -14.58 42.24
CA LEU A 371 -0.67 -13.84 43.08
C LEU A 371 0.16 -14.74 44.00
N ALA A 372 -0.24 -16.01 44.17
CA ALA A 372 0.48 -16.98 44.99
C ALA A 372 1.66 -17.64 44.28
N TYR A 373 1.93 -17.30 43.01
CA TYR A 373 3.12 -17.71 42.29
C TYR A 373 4.31 -16.81 42.61
N ASP A 374 5.52 -17.32 42.43
CA ASP A 374 6.73 -16.49 42.34
C ASP A 374 6.74 -15.73 41.01
N LEU A 375 6.08 -14.57 40.99
CA LEU A 375 5.97 -13.73 39.79
C LEU A 375 7.32 -13.21 39.30
N ASP A 376 8.31 -13.05 40.18
CA ASP A 376 9.63 -12.54 39.80
C ASP A 376 10.43 -13.63 39.07
N ARG A 377 10.35 -14.88 39.54
CA ARG A 377 10.88 -16.05 38.82
C ARG A 377 10.24 -16.24 37.46
N LEU A 378 8.92 -16.11 37.36
CA LEU A 378 8.20 -16.21 36.08
C LEU A 378 8.55 -15.05 35.13
N ALA A 379 8.63 -13.82 35.66
CA ALA A 379 8.93 -12.63 34.88
C ALA A 379 10.35 -12.66 34.27
N ALA A 380 11.31 -13.30 34.93
CA ALA A 380 12.69 -13.44 34.43
C ALA A 380 12.77 -14.22 33.10
N GLU A 381 11.82 -15.12 32.86
CA GLU A 381 11.73 -15.96 31.65
C GLU A 381 10.97 -15.31 30.50
N LEU A 382 10.41 -14.11 30.70
CA LEU A 382 9.74 -13.37 29.64
C LEU A 382 10.76 -12.95 28.57
N ASP A 383 10.45 -13.31 27.32
CA ASP A 383 11.34 -13.06 26.19
C ASP A 383 10.53 -12.58 24.96
N PRO A 384 10.44 -11.25 24.75
CA PRO A 384 9.66 -10.69 23.66
C PRO A 384 10.25 -10.94 22.26
N THR A 385 11.45 -11.52 22.14
CA THR A 385 12.00 -11.90 20.84
C THR A 385 11.15 -12.95 20.14
N TYR A 386 10.48 -13.83 20.91
CA TYR A 386 9.56 -14.84 20.37
C TYR A 386 8.33 -14.24 19.70
N ASP A 387 7.93 -13.02 20.07
CA ASP A 387 6.78 -12.34 19.47
C ASP A 387 7.06 -11.90 18.02
N LYS A 388 8.33 -11.65 17.66
CA LYS A 388 8.72 -11.21 16.31
C LYS A 388 8.37 -12.20 15.21
N ALA A 389 8.12 -13.46 15.55
CA ALA A 389 7.77 -14.51 14.60
C ALA A 389 6.24 -14.66 14.39
N PHE A 390 5.40 -13.85 15.05
CA PHE A 390 3.99 -13.75 14.66
C PHE A 390 3.84 -12.91 13.38
N THR A 391 2.90 -13.33 12.54
CA THR A 391 2.41 -12.51 11.43
C THR A 391 1.45 -11.44 11.94
N TYR A 392 1.16 -10.46 11.09
CA TYR A 392 0.18 -9.41 11.35
C TYR A 392 -1.17 -9.97 11.81
N LEU A 393 -1.69 -10.99 11.11
CA LEU A 393 -2.96 -11.62 11.47
C LEU A 393 -2.91 -12.25 12.87
N GLY A 394 -1.78 -12.87 13.24
CA GLY A 394 -1.59 -13.46 14.56
C GLY A 394 -1.67 -12.41 15.67
N ILE A 395 -0.88 -11.33 15.56
CA ILE A 395 -0.89 -10.25 16.56
C ILE A 395 -2.23 -9.52 16.59
N GLN A 396 -2.83 -9.25 15.43
CA GLN A 396 -4.15 -8.61 15.35
C GLN A 396 -5.22 -9.47 16.03
N THR A 397 -5.19 -10.79 15.82
CA THR A 397 -6.13 -11.72 16.46
C THR A 397 -5.97 -11.72 17.98
N LEU A 398 -4.73 -11.73 18.48
CA LEU A 398 -4.47 -11.60 19.92
C LEU A 398 -5.05 -10.29 20.44
N TYR A 399 -4.72 -9.17 19.80
CA TYR A 399 -5.11 -7.83 20.22
C TYR A 399 -6.63 -7.60 20.23
N ASP A 400 -7.34 -8.08 19.21
CA ASP A 400 -8.76 -7.83 19.07
C ASP A 400 -9.61 -8.70 20.01
N ARG A 401 -9.13 -9.90 20.34
CA ARG A 401 -9.97 -10.92 20.98
C ARG A 401 -9.42 -11.49 22.27
N TYR A 402 -8.12 -11.67 22.42
CA TYR A 402 -7.54 -12.47 23.51
C TYR A 402 -6.91 -11.65 24.63
N LEU A 403 -6.25 -10.54 24.29
CA LEU A 403 -5.52 -9.76 25.28
C LEU A 403 -6.48 -9.09 26.27
N ILE A 404 -6.19 -9.20 27.56
CA ILE A 404 -6.99 -8.59 28.61
C ILE A 404 -7.02 -7.06 28.44
N THR A 405 -8.25 -6.55 28.38
CA THR A 405 -8.56 -5.12 28.30
C THR A 405 -9.19 -4.67 29.61
N ASP A 406 -8.60 -3.65 30.23
CA ASP A 406 -9.20 -2.95 31.35
C ASP A 406 -10.26 -1.98 30.82
N LYS A 407 -11.51 -2.20 31.25
CA LYS A 407 -12.68 -1.39 30.88
C LYS A 407 -13.27 -0.64 32.07
N THR A 408 -12.60 -0.62 33.22
CA THR A 408 -13.11 0.09 34.41
C THR A 408 -12.88 1.60 34.32
N GLY A 409 -11.95 2.04 33.47
CA GLY A 409 -11.65 3.45 33.23
C GLY A 409 -12.55 4.12 32.18
N PRO A 410 -12.36 5.43 31.94
CA PRO A 410 -13.16 6.20 30.97
C PRO A 410 -12.93 5.76 29.51
N LYS A 411 -11.80 5.12 29.21
CA LYS A 411 -11.51 4.52 27.91
C LYS A 411 -10.98 3.10 28.13
N PRO A 412 -11.44 2.11 27.35
CA PRO A 412 -10.85 0.77 27.35
C PRO A 412 -9.36 0.84 27.02
N ARG A 413 -8.53 0.14 27.80
CA ARG A 413 -7.07 0.07 27.60
C ARG A 413 -6.60 -1.38 27.68
N ARG A 414 -5.79 -1.84 26.73
CA ARG A 414 -5.15 -3.16 26.83
C ARG A 414 -4.07 -3.09 27.90
N ILE A 415 -4.09 -4.06 28.81
CA ILE A 415 -3.11 -4.18 29.90
C ILE A 415 -2.20 -5.40 29.73
N GLU A 416 -2.51 -6.26 28.76
CA GLU A 416 -1.81 -7.52 28.55
C GLU A 416 -0.98 -7.49 27.26
N ALA A 417 0.33 -7.70 27.38
CA ALA A 417 1.22 -7.95 26.27
C ALA A 417 1.19 -9.44 25.85
N PRO A 418 1.63 -9.82 24.64
CA PRO A 418 1.56 -11.20 24.16
C PRO A 418 2.30 -12.21 25.06
N GLN A 419 3.49 -11.86 25.55
CA GLN A 419 4.20 -12.72 26.52
C GLN A 419 3.43 -12.89 27.84
N PHE A 420 2.76 -11.85 28.32
CA PHE A 420 1.93 -11.92 29.53
C PHE A 420 0.73 -12.83 29.30
N PHE A 421 0.12 -12.78 28.12
CA PHE A 421 -0.97 -13.65 27.71
C PHE A 421 -0.57 -15.13 27.79
N TRP A 422 0.56 -15.51 27.16
CA TRP A 422 1.03 -16.90 27.20
C TRP A 422 1.39 -17.36 28.62
N MET A 423 2.00 -16.48 29.42
CA MET A 423 2.31 -16.76 30.82
C MET A 423 1.05 -16.93 31.66
N ARG A 424 0.06 -16.03 31.54
CA ARG A 424 -1.24 -16.14 32.23
C ARG A 424 -1.92 -17.47 31.93
N VAL A 425 -1.97 -17.87 30.65
CA VAL A 425 -2.62 -19.13 30.27
C VAL A 425 -1.90 -20.31 30.94
N ALA A 426 -0.57 -20.33 30.91
CA ALA A 426 0.21 -21.38 31.55
C ALA A 426 0.02 -21.41 33.08
N MET A 427 0.02 -20.26 33.75
CA MET A 427 -0.26 -20.14 35.19
C MET A 427 -1.67 -20.60 35.54
N GLY A 428 -2.66 -20.22 34.73
CA GLY A 428 -4.05 -20.59 34.93
C GLY A 428 -4.29 -22.10 34.87
N LEU A 429 -3.62 -22.78 33.95
CA LEU A 429 -3.73 -24.24 33.80
C LEU A 429 -3.05 -25.02 34.93
N HIS A 430 -2.01 -24.47 35.55
CA HIS A 430 -1.28 -25.13 36.65
C HIS A 430 -1.66 -24.61 38.05
N ILE A 431 -2.72 -23.82 38.16
CA ILE A 431 -3.09 -23.13 39.41
C ILE A 431 -3.36 -24.07 40.59
N LEU A 432 -3.82 -25.30 40.29
CA LEU A 432 -4.13 -26.36 41.25
C LEU A 432 -3.04 -27.43 41.36
N GLU A 433 -1.95 -27.32 40.61
CA GLU A 433 -0.86 -28.29 40.65
C GLU A 433 -0.13 -28.25 42.00
N SER A 434 0.43 -29.38 42.42
CA SER A 434 1.21 -29.48 43.65
C SER A 434 2.71 -29.50 43.36
N GLY A 435 3.52 -29.12 44.36
CA GLY A 435 4.97 -29.04 44.24
C GLY A 435 5.44 -27.76 43.51
N ASP A 436 6.48 -27.89 42.68
CA ASP A 436 7.07 -26.79 41.92
C ASP A 436 6.19 -26.41 40.71
N ARG A 437 5.15 -25.59 40.97
CA ARG A 437 4.21 -25.14 39.94
C ARG A 437 4.89 -24.25 38.90
N GLU A 438 5.80 -23.38 39.32
CA GLU A 438 6.52 -22.45 38.46
C GLU A 438 7.29 -23.18 37.37
N SER A 439 8.01 -24.27 37.69
CA SER A 439 8.68 -25.07 36.67
C SER A 439 7.71 -25.65 35.62
N ARG A 440 6.50 -26.06 36.03
CA ARG A 440 5.48 -26.58 35.11
C ARG A 440 4.89 -25.46 34.23
N VAL A 441 4.62 -24.30 34.84
CA VAL A 441 4.20 -23.09 34.13
C VAL A 441 5.23 -22.71 33.07
N LEU A 442 6.51 -22.63 33.44
CA LEU A 442 7.60 -22.29 32.52
C LEU A 442 7.76 -23.32 31.41
N ALA A 443 7.59 -24.61 31.71
CA ALA A 443 7.63 -25.66 30.69
C ALA A 443 6.51 -25.50 29.65
N LEU A 444 5.28 -25.19 30.07
CA LEU A 444 4.18 -24.96 29.13
C LEU A 444 4.32 -23.62 28.38
N TYR A 445 4.71 -22.56 29.08
CA TYR A 445 4.99 -21.26 28.48
C TYR A 445 6.07 -21.35 27.39
N ASP A 446 7.12 -22.14 27.60
CA ASP A 446 8.14 -22.38 26.57
C ASP A 446 7.55 -23.03 25.31
N ARG A 447 6.61 -23.97 25.46
CA ARG A 447 5.89 -24.56 24.32
C ARG A 447 5.02 -23.53 23.58
N TYR A 448 4.34 -22.65 24.31
CA TYR A 448 3.53 -21.58 23.71
C TYR A 448 4.38 -20.55 22.97
N ARG A 449 5.41 -19.97 23.61
CA ARG A 449 6.24 -18.92 22.99
C ARG A 449 6.98 -19.43 21.74
N ARG A 450 7.36 -20.72 21.73
CA ARG A 450 7.98 -21.39 20.57
C ARG A 450 6.97 -21.87 19.52
N ARG A 451 5.66 -21.70 19.75
CA ARG A 451 4.56 -22.19 18.89
C ARG A 451 4.60 -23.69 18.64
N LEU A 452 5.10 -24.47 19.60
CA LEU A 452 5.10 -25.94 19.54
C LEU A 452 3.76 -26.55 19.95
N PHE A 453 2.93 -25.76 20.62
CA PHE A 453 1.62 -26.16 21.10
C PHE A 453 0.71 -24.94 21.15
N CYS A 454 -0.58 -25.15 20.89
CA CYS A 454 -1.60 -24.12 21.02
C CYS A 454 -2.85 -24.75 21.63
N SER A 455 -3.37 -24.16 22.70
CA SER A 455 -4.62 -24.61 23.32
C SER A 455 -5.82 -24.13 22.52
N SER A 456 -6.98 -24.72 22.80
CA SER A 456 -8.24 -24.28 22.20
C SER A 456 -8.58 -22.85 22.61
N THR A 457 -9.36 -22.16 21.75
CA THR A 457 -9.88 -20.81 22.01
C THR A 457 -10.45 -20.59 23.42
N PRO A 458 -11.37 -21.43 23.95
CA PRO A 458 -11.91 -21.22 25.30
C PRO A 458 -10.82 -21.30 26.38
N THR A 459 -9.84 -22.19 26.23
CA THR A 459 -8.71 -22.29 27.15
C THR A 459 -7.86 -21.02 27.12
N LEU A 460 -7.48 -20.54 25.93
CA LEU A 460 -6.69 -19.32 25.77
C LEU A 460 -7.39 -18.08 26.32
N PHE A 461 -8.70 -17.96 26.10
CA PHE A 461 -9.49 -16.81 26.53
C PHE A 461 -9.71 -16.78 28.05
N ASN A 462 -9.95 -17.95 28.66
CA ASN A 462 -10.45 -18.03 30.03
C ASN A 462 -9.42 -18.48 31.07
N SER A 463 -8.29 -19.07 30.67
CA SER A 463 -7.27 -19.51 31.64
C SER A 463 -6.72 -18.36 32.45
N GLY A 464 -6.62 -18.56 33.77
CA GLY A 464 -6.15 -17.55 34.72
C GLY A 464 -7.17 -16.46 35.05
N THR A 465 -8.40 -16.55 34.52
CA THR A 465 -9.48 -15.61 34.82
C THR A 465 -10.38 -16.12 35.95
N THR A 466 -11.18 -15.23 36.55
CA THR A 466 -12.05 -15.55 37.70
C THR A 466 -13.12 -16.61 37.46
N ARG A 467 -13.51 -16.83 36.20
CA ARG A 467 -14.48 -17.87 35.79
C ARG A 467 -13.97 -18.63 34.57
N PRO A 468 -13.05 -19.59 34.77
CA PRO A 468 -12.34 -20.20 33.66
C PRO A 468 -13.20 -21.29 32.97
N GLN A 469 -14.05 -20.93 32.01
CA GLN A 469 -14.70 -21.90 31.13
C GLN A 469 -13.71 -22.36 30.04
N LEU A 470 -12.90 -23.37 30.37
CA LEU A 470 -11.80 -23.83 29.52
C LEU A 470 -12.24 -24.70 28.34
N SER A 471 -13.42 -25.29 28.44
CA SER A 471 -14.05 -26.13 27.41
C SER A 471 -15.34 -25.48 26.93
N SER A 472 -15.62 -25.60 25.64
CA SER A 472 -16.83 -25.04 25.04
C SER A 472 -17.55 -26.01 24.10
N CYS A 473 -17.16 -27.28 24.01
CA CYS A 473 -17.83 -28.26 23.17
C CYS A 473 -18.55 -29.29 24.06
N TYR A 474 -19.87 -29.39 23.91
CA TYR A 474 -20.69 -30.27 24.74
C TYR A 474 -21.55 -31.18 23.88
N LEU A 475 -21.78 -32.40 24.39
CA LEU A 475 -22.64 -33.40 23.80
C LEU A 475 -23.79 -33.70 24.77
N TYR A 476 -25.01 -33.79 24.25
CA TYR A 476 -26.18 -34.12 25.04
C TYR A 476 -27.13 -35.05 24.27
N LYS A 477 -27.98 -35.74 25.03
CA LYS A 477 -29.04 -36.60 24.51
C LYS A 477 -30.36 -36.14 25.12
N VAL A 478 -31.38 -36.03 24.29
CA VAL A 478 -32.76 -35.75 24.70
C VAL A 478 -33.53 -37.06 24.68
N ASP A 479 -34.18 -37.39 25.80
CA ASP A 479 -35.08 -38.54 25.89
C ASP A 479 -36.53 -38.16 25.51
N ASP A 480 -37.38 -39.15 25.25
CA ASP A 480 -38.75 -38.96 24.76
C ASP A 480 -39.75 -38.54 25.86
N SER A 481 -39.48 -37.42 26.51
CA SER A 481 -40.37 -36.80 27.50
C SER A 481 -40.34 -35.28 27.38
N ILE A 482 -41.47 -34.63 27.67
CA ILE A 482 -41.53 -33.15 27.66
C ILE A 482 -40.52 -32.55 28.63
N GLU A 483 -40.32 -33.17 29.80
CA GLU A 483 -39.33 -32.71 30.78
C GLU A 483 -37.90 -32.77 30.23
N SER A 484 -37.49 -33.89 29.60
CA SER A 484 -36.16 -33.98 28.99
C SER A 484 -36.03 -33.00 27.82
N ILE A 485 -37.07 -32.82 27.01
CA ILE A 485 -37.06 -31.89 25.88
C ILE A 485 -36.86 -30.45 26.37
N MET A 486 -37.64 -30.01 27.37
CA MET A 486 -37.57 -28.64 27.89
C MET A 486 -36.30 -28.39 28.71
N LEU A 487 -35.86 -29.33 29.55
CA LEU A 487 -34.69 -29.14 30.40
C LEU A 487 -33.39 -29.39 29.64
N ARG A 488 -33.18 -30.60 29.12
CA ARG A 488 -31.93 -31.01 28.44
C ARG A 488 -31.82 -30.40 27.05
N GLY A 489 -32.93 -30.39 26.32
CA GLY A 489 -32.97 -29.92 24.93
C GLY A 489 -32.93 -28.39 24.79
N ILE A 490 -33.42 -27.67 25.79
CA ILE A 490 -33.57 -26.21 25.72
C ILE A 490 -32.85 -25.48 26.87
N ALA A 491 -33.30 -25.65 28.12
CA ALA A 491 -32.81 -24.83 29.23
C ALA A 491 -31.31 -25.00 29.50
N GLU A 492 -30.81 -26.23 29.59
CA GLU A 492 -29.38 -26.52 29.78
C GLU A 492 -28.54 -25.99 28.62
N ASN A 493 -29.03 -26.14 27.40
CA ASN A 493 -28.36 -25.63 26.21
C ASN A 493 -28.24 -24.10 26.22
N ALA A 494 -29.29 -23.39 26.66
CA ALA A 494 -29.21 -21.94 26.86
C ALA A 494 -28.13 -21.56 27.90
N PHE A 495 -28.02 -22.31 29.00
CA PHE A 495 -26.96 -22.08 30.00
C PHE A 495 -25.55 -22.35 29.47
N LEU A 496 -25.37 -23.38 28.66
CA LEU A 496 -24.07 -23.70 28.03
C LEU A 496 -23.70 -22.67 26.96
N SER A 497 -24.68 -22.20 26.18
CA SER A 497 -24.51 -21.15 25.15
C SER A 497 -24.22 -19.77 25.73
N LYS A 498 -24.61 -19.48 26.99
CA LYS A 498 -24.31 -18.22 27.70
C LYS A 498 -22.85 -17.80 27.59
N TRP A 499 -21.94 -18.76 27.51
CA TRP A 499 -20.49 -18.56 27.42
C TRP A 499 -19.91 -19.09 26.10
N ALA A 500 -20.68 -18.99 25.02
CA ALA A 500 -20.33 -19.44 23.67
C ALA A 500 -19.97 -20.95 23.58
N GLY A 501 -20.70 -21.79 24.31
CA GLY A 501 -20.64 -23.24 24.15
C GLY A 501 -21.22 -23.70 22.81
N GLY A 502 -20.46 -24.47 22.04
CA GLY A 502 -20.94 -25.27 20.92
C GLY A 502 -21.59 -26.56 21.40
N LEU A 503 -22.72 -26.90 20.80
CA LEU A 503 -23.62 -27.96 21.28
C LEU A 503 -23.88 -28.99 20.18
N GLY A 504 -23.71 -30.27 20.52
CA GLY A 504 -24.12 -31.40 19.70
C GLY A 504 -25.18 -32.23 20.41
N GLY A 505 -26.41 -32.21 19.90
CA GLY A 505 -27.55 -32.88 20.52
C GLY A 505 -28.07 -34.08 19.74
N SER A 506 -28.25 -35.22 20.39
CA SER A 506 -29.00 -36.36 19.84
C SER A 506 -30.48 -36.27 20.22
N TRP A 507 -31.33 -36.09 19.22
CA TRP A 507 -32.79 -36.04 19.35
C TRP A 507 -33.51 -37.30 18.89
N THR A 508 -32.76 -38.34 18.48
CA THR A 508 -33.28 -39.59 17.89
C THR A 508 -34.31 -40.32 18.76
N ALA A 509 -34.25 -40.14 20.08
CA ALA A 509 -35.20 -40.80 20.97
C ALA A 509 -36.60 -40.20 20.91
N VAL A 510 -36.74 -38.92 20.54
CA VAL A 510 -38.05 -38.24 20.50
C VAL A 510 -38.93 -38.87 19.43
N ARG A 511 -40.15 -39.25 19.82
CA ARG A 511 -41.10 -39.95 18.94
C ARG A 511 -41.46 -39.14 17.70
N GLY A 512 -41.71 -39.84 16.59
CA GLY A 512 -42.11 -39.26 15.32
C GLY A 512 -43.53 -38.70 15.30
N THR A 513 -43.86 -37.98 14.22
CA THR A 513 -45.21 -37.46 13.96
C THR A 513 -46.22 -38.59 13.83
N GLY A 514 -47.42 -38.42 14.39
CA GLY A 514 -48.48 -39.44 14.43
C GLY A 514 -48.34 -40.45 15.56
N ALA A 515 -47.24 -40.42 16.33
CA ALA A 515 -47.09 -41.32 17.47
C ALA A 515 -48.07 -40.97 18.60
N TYR A 516 -48.71 -41.98 19.19
CA TYR A 516 -49.67 -41.80 20.28
C TYR A 516 -49.04 -41.19 21.53
N ILE A 517 -49.74 -40.25 22.17
CA ILE A 517 -49.35 -39.64 23.44
C ILE A 517 -50.30 -40.08 24.55
N LYS A 518 -49.79 -40.96 25.42
CA LYS A 518 -50.47 -41.36 26.65
C LYS A 518 -50.58 -40.14 27.59
N GLY A 519 -51.79 -39.82 28.03
CA GLY A 519 -52.08 -38.68 28.92
C GLY A 519 -52.93 -37.61 28.26
N THR A 520 -52.50 -37.08 27.11
CA THR A 520 -53.29 -36.11 26.32
C THR A 520 -54.29 -36.79 25.38
N ASN A 521 -54.13 -38.11 25.16
CA ASN A 521 -54.94 -38.92 24.26
C ASN A 521 -54.97 -38.37 22.82
N GLY A 522 -53.85 -37.79 22.38
CA GLY A 522 -53.66 -37.23 21.04
C GLY A 522 -52.43 -37.79 20.33
N GLU A 523 -52.08 -37.19 19.20
CA GLU A 523 -50.95 -37.57 18.36
C GLU A 523 -49.81 -36.54 18.43
N SER A 524 -48.57 -37.03 18.45
CA SER A 524 -47.38 -36.20 18.41
C SER A 524 -47.24 -35.49 17.07
N GLN A 525 -46.77 -34.23 17.11
CA GLN A 525 -46.35 -33.49 15.92
C GLN A 525 -44.91 -33.82 15.49
N GLY A 526 -44.23 -34.70 16.23
CA GLY A 526 -42.84 -35.10 15.98
C GLY A 526 -41.82 -34.12 16.56
N VAL A 527 -40.57 -34.26 16.13
CA VAL A 527 -39.42 -33.54 16.71
C VAL A 527 -39.27 -32.10 16.20
N ILE A 528 -39.81 -31.77 15.04
CA ILE A 528 -39.59 -30.48 14.35
C ILE A 528 -40.00 -29.26 15.18
N PRO A 529 -41.17 -29.22 15.86
CA PRO A 529 -41.54 -28.07 16.69
C PRO A 529 -40.53 -27.83 17.84
N PHE A 530 -39.99 -28.90 18.42
CA PHE A 530 -38.99 -28.79 19.49
C PHE A 530 -37.63 -28.34 18.95
N LEU A 531 -37.23 -28.79 17.76
CA LEU A 531 -36.02 -28.29 17.10
C LEU A 531 -36.15 -26.82 16.70
N LYS A 532 -37.35 -26.36 16.33
CA LYS A 532 -37.60 -24.95 16.07
C LYS A 532 -37.39 -24.12 17.33
N MET A 533 -37.90 -24.58 18.47
CA MET A 533 -37.64 -23.95 19.76
C MET A 533 -36.14 -23.98 20.13
N HIS A 534 -35.45 -25.10 19.87
CA HIS A 534 -33.99 -25.19 20.08
C HIS A 534 -33.19 -24.23 19.20
N ASN A 535 -33.66 -23.96 17.98
CA ASN A 535 -33.05 -22.99 17.07
C ASN A 535 -33.25 -21.54 17.55
N ASP A 536 -34.39 -21.24 18.16
CA ASP A 536 -34.79 -19.87 18.51
C ASP A 536 -34.34 -19.45 19.93
N GLN A 537 -33.77 -20.37 20.71
CA GLN A 537 -33.37 -20.18 22.11
C GLN A 537 -32.15 -19.25 22.31
#